data_AF-A0A1Y1K4K6-F1
#
_entry.id   AF-A0A1Y1K4K6-F1
#
_cell.length_a   1.000
_cell.length_b   1.000
_cell.length_c   1.000
_cell.angle_alpha   90.00
_cell.angle_beta   90.00
_cell.angle_gamma   90.00
#
_symmetry.space_group_name_H-M   'P 1'
#
loop_
_entity.id
_entity.type
_entity.pdbx_description
1 polymer ?
#
loop_
_entity_poly.entity_id
_entity_poly.type
_entity_poly.pdbx_seq_one_letter_code
_entity_poly.pdbx_strand_id
1 'polypeptide(L)'
;LSPFPASRTSDYQESTSRNSSTSVTMRPTQALNGGGAPNWKVGHWLGDWGSFGGSKQKGIIHYGLSANRQNPTAGMVHDAFFNTFRRTKGQIFYWLPPLVAGYYLMQWATERNHYLQSKAGRAEFGDEAE
;
A
#
# COMPACT_ATOMS: atom_id res chain seq x y z
N LEU A 1 -18.12 -63.39 -33.41
CA LEU A 1 -19.60 -63.36 -33.35
C LEU A 1 -20.01 -62.28 -32.36
N SER A 2 -20.85 -61.37 -32.85
CA SER A 2 -21.75 -60.36 -32.24
C SER A 2 -21.62 -59.86 -30.77
N PRO A 3 -21.99 -58.57 -30.54
CA PRO A 3 -21.85 -57.83 -29.29
C PRO A 3 -23.11 -57.89 -28.41
N PHE A 4 -23.04 -57.39 -27.16
CA PHE A 4 -24.22 -57.02 -26.38
C PHE A 4 -24.03 -55.66 -25.68
N PRO A 5 -24.89 -54.67 -25.95
CA PRO A 5 -24.88 -53.36 -25.29
C PRO A 5 -25.99 -53.18 -24.25
N ALA A 6 -25.82 -52.12 -23.45
CA ALA A 6 -26.82 -51.33 -22.72
C ALA A 6 -27.31 -51.83 -21.35
N SER A 7 -27.03 -51.03 -20.33
CA SER A 7 -28.09 -50.39 -19.53
C SER A 7 -27.56 -49.15 -18.81
N ARG A 8 -28.00 -47.99 -19.32
CA ARG A 8 -27.99 -46.69 -18.65
C ARG A 8 -28.96 -46.77 -17.47
N THR A 9 -28.48 -46.73 -16.23
CA THR A 9 -29.31 -46.43 -15.07
C THR A 9 -29.04 -45.00 -14.62
N SER A 10 -30.00 -44.15 -14.97
CA SER A 10 -30.19 -42.81 -14.44
C SER A 10 -30.76 -42.98 -13.05
N ASP A 11 -29.92 -42.97 -12.02
CA ASP A 11 -30.42 -42.90 -10.65
C ASP A 11 -30.46 -41.45 -10.19
N TYR A 12 -31.69 -41.08 -9.85
CA TYR A 12 -32.14 -39.74 -9.61
C TYR A 12 -31.48 -39.11 -8.39
N GLN A 13 -31.12 -37.83 -8.57
CA GLN A 13 -30.85 -36.86 -7.52
C GLN A 13 -32.03 -36.82 -6.55
N GLU A 14 -31.89 -37.48 -5.40
CA GLU A 14 -32.82 -37.35 -4.29
C GLU A 14 -32.51 -36.03 -3.55
N SER A 15 -33.06 -34.93 -4.07
CA SER A 15 -33.09 -33.65 -3.37
C SER A 15 -34.09 -33.74 -2.21
N THR A 16 -33.69 -34.37 -1.11
CA THR A 16 -34.39 -34.21 0.16
C THR A 16 -34.12 -32.80 0.70
N SER A 17 -34.91 -31.85 0.19
CA SER A 17 -35.21 -30.60 0.86
C SER A 17 -35.85 -30.92 2.21
N ARG A 18 -35.00 -31.11 3.22
CA ARG A 18 -35.41 -31.07 4.62
C ARG A 18 -35.11 -29.67 5.11
N ASN A 19 -36.12 -28.82 5.00
CA ASN A 19 -36.29 -27.61 5.79
C ASN A 19 -36.39 -28.00 7.26
N SER A 20 -35.25 -28.31 7.89
CA SER A 20 -35.13 -28.40 9.33
C SER A 20 -34.88 -26.99 9.88
N SER A 21 -35.96 -26.41 10.43
CA SER A 21 -35.97 -25.40 11.49
C SER A 21 -34.56 -25.00 11.98
N THR A 22 -34.08 -23.87 11.45
CA THR A 22 -32.88 -23.22 11.98
C THR A 22 -33.19 -22.72 13.39
N SER A 23 -32.83 -23.50 14.41
CA SER A 23 -32.55 -22.90 15.71
C SER A 23 -31.41 -21.90 15.46
N VAL A 24 -31.70 -20.61 15.62
CA VAL A 24 -30.69 -19.55 15.51
C VAL A 24 -29.82 -19.65 16.75
N THR A 25 -28.94 -20.64 16.76
CA THR A 25 -27.83 -20.70 17.71
C THR A 25 -26.83 -19.65 17.25
N MET A 26 -26.48 -18.71 18.14
CA MET A 26 -25.40 -17.75 17.87
C MET A 26 -24.15 -18.55 17.50
N ARG A 27 -23.73 -18.45 16.25
CA ARG A 27 -22.44 -18.99 15.83
C ARG A 27 -21.38 -18.06 16.44
N PRO A 28 -20.42 -18.57 17.22
CA PRO A 28 -19.36 -17.74 17.77
C PRO A 28 -18.63 -17.05 16.61
N THR A 29 -18.35 -15.76 16.75
CA THR A 29 -17.59 -15.00 15.75
C THR A 29 -16.27 -15.71 15.49
N GLN A 30 -15.96 -15.96 14.22
CA GLN A 30 -14.72 -16.64 13.80
C GLN A 30 -13.51 -15.95 14.44
N ALA A 31 -12.70 -16.70 15.19
CA ALA A 31 -11.48 -16.17 15.78
C ALA A 31 -10.55 -15.67 14.67
N LEU A 32 -10.18 -14.39 14.75
CA LEU A 32 -9.35 -13.69 13.78
C LEU A 32 -7.88 -14.08 13.96
N ASN A 33 -7.55 -15.34 13.71
CA ASN A 33 -6.17 -15.81 13.74
C ASN A 33 -5.49 -15.34 12.46
N GLY A 34 -4.36 -14.62 12.58
CA GLY A 34 -3.59 -14.09 11.44
C GLY A 34 -2.88 -15.13 10.57
N GLY A 35 -3.26 -16.40 10.69
CA GLY A 35 -2.80 -17.50 9.86
C GLY A 35 -3.99 -18.11 9.10
N GLY A 36 -3.98 -17.99 7.78
CA GLY A 36 -5.06 -18.50 6.94
C GLY A 36 -5.18 -17.78 5.60
N ALA A 37 -6.05 -18.30 4.72
CA ALA A 37 -6.35 -17.66 3.45
C ALA A 37 -7.05 -16.30 3.66
N PRO A 38 -6.89 -15.35 2.73
CA PRO A 38 -7.52 -14.04 2.83
C PRO A 38 -9.03 -14.20 2.78
N ASN A 39 -9.71 -13.55 3.74
CA ASN A 39 -11.15 -13.55 3.84
C ASN A 39 -11.66 -12.10 3.80
N TRP A 40 -12.09 -11.68 2.62
CA TRP A 40 -12.63 -10.34 2.38
C TRP A 40 -13.88 -10.02 3.21
N LYS A 41 -14.65 -11.04 3.63
CA LYS A 41 -15.85 -10.84 4.47
C LYS A 41 -15.51 -10.42 5.89
N VAL A 42 -14.27 -10.63 6.32
CA VAL A 42 -13.78 -10.31 7.67
C VAL A 42 -12.71 -9.20 7.59
N GLY A 43 -12.57 -8.53 6.44
CA GLY A 43 -11.56 -7.49 6.24
C GLY A 43 -10.12 -8.02 6.21
N HIS A 44 -9.93 -9.34 6.03
CA HIS A 44 -8.63 -9.99 5.98
C HIS A 44 -8.15 -10.08 4.53
N TRP A 45 -7.32 -9.12 4.10
CA TRP A 45 -6.92 -8.94 2.70
C TRP A 45 -5.57 -9.58 2.33
N LEU A 46 -4.78 -9.98 3.32
CA LEU A 46 -3.47 -10.58 3.13
C LEU A 46 -3.44 -11.91 3.87
N GLY A 47 -3.16 -13.01 3.16
CA GLY A 47 -2.94 -14.31 3.80
C GLY A 47 -1.46 -14.64 3.96
N ASP A 48 -1.19 -15.85 4.46
CA ASP A 48 0.16 -16.35 4.74
C ASP A 48 0.83 -16.96 3.49
N TRP A 49 2.06 -17.44 3.63
CA TRP A 49 2.80 -18.16 2.60
C TRP A 49 1.95 -19.26 1.95
N GLY A 50 1.87 -19.23 0.62
CA GLY A 50 1.03 -20.14 -0.18
C GLY A 50 -0.42 -19.65 -0.40
N SER A 51 -0.88 -18.63 0.32
CA SER A 51 -2.21 -18.03 0.15
C SER A 51 -2.21 -16.52 0.38
N PHE A 52 -1.33 -15.78 -0.29
CA PHE A 52 -1.21 -14.32 -0.10
C PHE A 52 -2.46 -13.51 -0.52
N GLY A 53 -3.35 -14.07 -1.34
CA GLY A 53 -4.55 -13.37 -1.81
C GLY A 53 -4.40 -12.50 -3.05
N GLY A 54 -3.24 -12.55 -3.70
CA GLY A 54 -3.02 -11.91 -5.00
C GLY A 54 -3.73 -12.63 -6.15
N SER A 55 -3.68 -12.03 -7.35
CA SER A 55 -4.14 -12.69 -8.57
C SER A 55 -3.34 -13.96 -8.85
N LYS A 56 -3.98 -14.95 -9.49
CA LYS A 56 -3.32 -16.20 -9.90
C LYS A 56 -2.25 -15.88 -10.95
N GLN A 57 -0.98 -16.16 -10.64
CA GLN A 57 0.15 -15.96 -11.54
C GLN A 57 0.53 -17.30 -12.19
N LYS A 58 0.62 -17.33 -13.53
CA LYS A 58 1.07 -18.50 -14.30
C LYS A 58 1.97 -18.02 -15.44
N GLY A 59 3.09 -18.72 -15.65
CA GLY A 59 3.99 -18.45 -16.79
C GLY A 59 5.03 -17.34 -16.57
N ILE A 60 5.16 -16.80 -15.35
CA ILE A 60 6.22 -15.85 -15.01
C ILE A 60 7.43 -16.65 -14.48
N ILE A 61 8.57 -16.51 -15.15
CA ILE A 61 9.82 -17.17 -14.76
C ILE A 61 10.79 -16.11 -14.24
N HIS A 62 11.22 -16.26 -12.98
CA HIS A 62 12.20 -15.39 -12.36
C HIS A 62 13.55 -16.09 -12.27
N TYR A 63 14.60 -15.39 -12.69
CA TYR A 63 15.98 -15.84 -12.57
C TYR A 63 16.70 -15.01 -11.50
N GLY A 64 17.51 -15.67 -10.68
CA GLY A 64 18.33 -15.02 -9.67
C GLY A 64 19.72 -15.63 -9.62
N LEU A 65 20.73 -14.80 -9.34
CA LEU A 65 22.10 -15.24 -9.11
C LEU A 65 22.39 -15.22 -7.60
N SER A 66 23.11 -16.23 -7.09
CA SER A 66 23.54 -16.26 -5.68
C SER A 66 24.33 -15.00 -5.30
N ALA A 67 24.04 -14.43 -4.13
CA ALA A 67 24.69 -13.21 -3.63
C ALA A 67 26.22 -13.38 -3.49
N ASN A 68 26.70 -14.57 -3.17
CA ASN A 68 28.14 -14.86 -3.02
C ASN A 68 28.91 -14.81 -4.36
N ARG A 69 28.20 -14.78 -5.48
CA ARG A 69 28.77 -14.68 -6.84
C ARG A 69 28.62 -13.28 -7.43
N GLN A 70 28.04 -12.34 -6.69
CA GLN A 70 27.89 -10.94 -7.10
C GLN A 70 28.90 -10.09 -6.35
N ASN A 71 29.45 -9.07 -7.01
CA ASN A 71 30.19 -8.02 -6.32
C ASN A 71 29.18 -6.98 -5.83
N PRO A 72 28.97 -6.82 -4.50
CA PRO A 72 27.92 -5.96 -3.97
C PRO A 72 28.16 -4.48 -4.26
N THR A 73 29.40 -4.06 -4.56
CA THR A 73 29.77 -2.66 -4.78
C THR A 73 30.13 -2.33 -6.22
N ALA A 74 30.08 -3.32 -7.12
CA ALA A 74 30.36 -3.08 -8.53
C ALA A 74 29.37 -2.05 -9.11
N GLY A 75 29.91 -1.00 -9.74
CA GLY A 75 29.11 0.03 -10.41
C GLY A 75 28.34 0.98 -9.50
N MET A 76 28.33 0.76 -8.17
CA MET A 76 27.50 1.53 -7.24
C MET A 76 27.71 3.04 -7.35
N VAL A 77 28.97 3.50 -7.48
CA VAL A 77 29.28 4.93 -7.52
C VAL A 77 28.69 5.56 -8.78
N HIS A 78 29.09 5.08 -9.95
CA HIS A 78 28.61 5.58 -11.24
C HIS A 78 27.08 5.50 -11.34
N ASP A 79 26.51 4.34 -11.03
CA ASP A 79 25.08 4.11 -11.20
C ASP A 79 24.24 4.87 -10.16
N ALA A 80 24.69 4.96 -8.90
CA ALA A 80 23.98 5.72 -7.88
C ALA A 80 23.93 7.21 -8.23
N PHE A 81 25.02 7.81 -8.70
CA PHE A 81 25.03 9.24 -9.04
C PHE A 81 24.04 9.57 -10.17
N PHE A 82 24.13 8.88 -11.31
CA PHE A 82 23.25 9.16 -12.45
C PHE A 82 21.79 8.78 -12.19
N ASN A 83 21.55 7.67 -11.49
CA ASN A 83 20.20 7.24 -11.16
C ASN A 83 19.55 8.16 -10.12
N THR A 84 20.31 8.64 -9.13
CA THR A 84 19.80 9.58 -8.13
C THR A 84 19.48 10.92 -8.78
N PHE A 85 20.38 11.48 -9.60
CA PHE A 85 20.13 12.73 -10.31
C PHE A 85 18.86 12.67 -11.17
N ARG A 86 18.70 11.61 -11.96
CA ARG A 86 17.50 11.41 -12.79
C ARG A 86 16.22 11.33 -11.96
N ARG A 87 16.24 10.65 -10.81
CA ARG A 87 15.09 10.54 -9.89
C ARG A 87 14.76 11.87 -9.23
N THR A 88 15.77 12.59 -8.74
CA THR A 88 15.59 13.90 -8.10
C THR A 88 15.06 14.94 -9.08
N LYS A 89 15.54 14.96 -10.32
CA LYS A 89 15.04 15.86 -11.37
C LYS A 89 13.53 15.71 -11.61
N GLY A 90 12.98 14.50 -11.55
CA GLY A 90 11.53 14.28 -11.72
C GLY A 90 10.69 14.76 -10.53
N GLN A 91 11.31 14.89 -9.36
CA GLN A 91 10.61 15.24 -8.11
C GLN A 91 10.85 16.67 -7.65
N ILE A 92 11.90 17.34 -8.13
CA ILE A 92 12.34 18.65 -7.67
C ILE A 92 11.22 19.68 -7.67
N PHE A 93 10.36 19.69 -8.70
CA PHE A 93 9.28 20.66 -8.82
C PHE A 93 8.10 20.43 -7.87
N TYR A 94 7.99 19.27 -7.22
CA TYR A 94 6.91 19.01 -6.27
C TYR A 94 7.23 19.53 -4.87
N TRP A 95 8.48 19.42 -4.44
CA TRP A 95 8.88 19.77 -3.06
C TRP A 95 9.73 21.04 -2.99
N LEU A 96 10.47 21.40 -4.03
CA LEU A 96 11.32 22.60 -4.01
C LEU A 96 10.49 23.89 -3.91
N PRO A 97 9.41 24.10 -4.70
CA PRO A 97 8.61 25.31 -4.60
C PRO A 97 8.03 25.58 -3.20
N PRO A 98 7.40 24.60 -2.51
CA PRO A 98 6.89 24.86 -1.17
C PRO A 98 8.01 25.12 -0.14
N LEU A 99 9.19 24.48 -0.27
CA LEU A 99 10.32 24.78 0.62
C LEU A 99 10.87 26.20 0.40
N VAL A 100 11.01 26.63 -0.85
CA VAL A 100 11.47 27.98 -1.18
C VAL A 100 10.47 29.02 -0.69
N ALA A 101 9.18 28.80 -0.93
CA ALA A 101 8.12 29.68 -0.43
C ALA A 101 8.12 29.75 1.10
N GLY A 102 8.26 28.61 1.78
CA GLY A 102 8.34 28.54 3.23
C GLY A 102 9.55 29.29 3.80
N TYR A 103 10.71 29.19 3.15
CA TYR A 103 11.92 29.92 3.54
C TYR A 103 11.72 31.43 3.45
N TYR A 104 11.18 31.93 2.33
CA TYR A 104 10.91 33.35 2.16
C TYR A 104 9.84 33.87 3.14
N LEU A 105 8.78 33.10 3.36
CA LEU A 105 7.74 33.45 4.30
C LEU A 105 8.27 33.52 5.74
N MET A 106 9.14 32.58 6.13
CA MET A 106 9.78 32.59 7.44
C MET A 106 10.70 33.80 7.60
N GLN A 107 11.54 34.09 6.59
CA GLN A 107 12.43 35.26 6.61
C GLN A 107 11.62 36.56 6.79
N TRP A 108 10.56 36.73 5.99
CA TRP A 108 9.66 37.87 6.12
C TRP A 108 9.02 37.96 7.51
N ALA A 109 8.53 36.83 8.04
CA ALA A 109 7.90 36.79 9.35
C ALA A 109 8.87 37.17 10.48
N THR A 110 10.11 36.67 10.42
CA THR A 110 11.16 36.99 11.39
C THR A 110 11.54 38.47 11.33
N GLU A 111 11.80 39.01 10.14
CA GLU A 111 12.13 40.43 9.97
C GLU A 111 10.99 41.34 10.43
N ARG A 112 9.76 41.03 10.05
CA ARG A 112 8.57 41.78 10.47
C ARG A 112 8.36 41.73 11.97
N ASN A 113 8.57 40.58 12.61
CA ASN A 113 8.46 40.42 14.06
C ASN A 113 9.51 41.27 14.79
N HIS A 114 10.77 41.22 14.37
CA HIS A 114 11.84 42.03 14.94
C HIS A 114 11.60 43.52 14.75
N TYR A 115 11.11 43.94 13.57
CA TYR A 115 10.81 45.33 13.28
C TYR A 115 9.66 45.86 14.17
N LEU A 116 8.57 45.11 14.35
CA LEU A 116 7.46 45.51 15.23
C LEU A 116 7.89 45.64 16.71
N GLN A 117 8.84 44.82 17.15
CA GLN A 117 9.40 44.91 18.50
C GLN A 117 10.51 45.96 18.65
N SER A 118 10.95 46.57 17.55
CA SER A 118 11.96 47.63 17.55
C SER A 118 11.37 48.97 17.96
N LYS A 119 12.22 49.92 18.38
CA LYS A 119 11.78 51.27 18.75
C LYS A 119 11.15 52.04 17.59
N ALA A 120 11.63 51.82 16.36
CA ALA A 120 11.07 52.43 15.16
C ALA A 120 9.67 51.89 14.86
N GLY A 121 9.47 50.56 14.93
CA GLY A 121 8.16 49.95 14.72
C GLY A 121 7.13 50.32 15.79
N ARG A 122 7.55 50.54 17.04
CA ARG A 122 6.67 51.05 18.10
C ARG A 122 6.26 52.51 17.91
N ALA A 123 7.09 53.34 17.31
CA ALA A 123 6.76 54.73 17.02
C ALA A 123 5.80 54.87 15.81
N GLU A 124 5.85 53.92 14.87
CA GLU A 124 5.03 53.96 13.65
C GLU A 124 3.67 53.27 13.82
N PHE A 125 3.59 52.19 14.59
CA PHE A 125 2.34 51.43 14.84
C PHE A 125 1.79 51.60 16.27
N GLY A 126 2.47 52.37 17.13
CA GLY A 126 2.00 52.64 18.49
C GLY A 126 0.89 53.69 18.58
N ASP A 127 0.84 54.59 17.60
CA ASP A 127 -0.11 55.72 17.55
C ASP A 127 -1.38 55.40 16.74
N GLU A 128 -1.43 54.25 16.03
CA GLU A 128 -2.62 53.82 15.25
C GLU A 128 -3.69 53.10 16.09
N ALA A 129 -3.45 52.92 17.40
CA ALA A 129 -4.36 52.23 18.33
C ALA A 129 -5.26 53.18 19.15
N GLU A 130 -5.29 54.47 18.83
CA GLU A 130 -6.23 55.47 19.36
C GLU A 130 -7.22 55.93 18.26
#